data_AF-A0A2N5A2P5-F1
#
_entry.id   AF-A0A2N5A2P5-F1
#
_cell.length_a   1.000
_cell.length_b   1.000
_cell.length_c   1.000
_cell.angle_alpha   90.00
_cell.angle_beta   90.00
_cell.angle_gamma   90.00
#
_symmetry.space_group_name_H-M   'P 1'
#
loop_
_entity.id
_entity.type
_entity.pdbx_description
1 polymer ?
#
loop_
_entity_poly.entity_id
_entity_poly.type
_entity_poly.pdbx_seq_one_letter_code
_entity_poly.pdbx_strand_id
1 'polypeptide(L)'
;DAVVAAAGLRPETSLARHAGLQINRGVVVNNQLQTSDPAIYALGDCAEINGTVLPFLQPILLSAMCLSKNLLAQAGELKLPPMLVKVKTPDLPLHLAGDTRRDDLTWNIVAAKEGLVAKGLDAENQLRAFVVSEDKMKEAFALLKQLVS
;
A
#
# COMPACT_ATOMS: atom_id res chain seq x y z
N ASP A 1 29.15 -5.78 19.85
CA ASP A 1 27.74 -6.16 19.59
C ASP A 1 26.83 -4.97 19.66
N ALA A 2 25.69 -5.04 18.98
CA ALA A 2 24.66 -4.00 18.97
C ALA A 2 23.27 -4.63 18.91
N VAL A 3 22.24 -3.89 19.34
CA VAL A 3 20.83 -4.28 19.25
C VAL A 3 20.13 -3.34 18.27
N VAL A 4 19.30 -3.91 17.39
CA VAL A 4 18.44 -3.18 16.45
C VAL A 4 16.99 -3.59 16.69
N ALA A 5 16.10 -2.62 16.84
CA ALA A 5 14.67 -2.84 16.97
C ALA A 5 13.94 -2.40 15.69
N ALA A 6 13.27 -3.35 15.03
CA ALA A 6 12.51 -3.13 13.79
C ALA A 6 11.09 -3.72 13.89
N ALA A 7 10.34 -3.31 14.92
CA ALA A 7 9.01 -3.84 15.25
C ALA A 7 7.84 -3.25 14.42
N GLY A 8 8.14 -2.52 13.35
CA GLY A 8 7.17 -1.83 12.50
C GLY A 8 7.05 -0.33 12.78
N LEU A 9 6.15 0.32 12.03
CA LEU A 9 5.92 1.76 12.07
C LEU A 9 4.46 2.06 12.41
N ARG A 10 4.23 3.16 13.12
CA ARG A 10 2.91 3.70 13.43
C ARG A 10 2.82 5.13 12.87
N PRO A 11 1.72 5.50 12.17
CA PRO A 11 1.48 6.87 11.73
C PRO A 11 1.57 7.85 12.89
N GLU A 12 2.27 8.96 12.68
CA GLU A 12 2.31 10.04 13.65
C GLU A 12 1.05 10.92 13.50
N THR A 13 0.26 11.00 14.57
CA THR A 13 -1.07 11.63 14.59
C THR A 13 -1.24 12.62 15.75
N SER A 14 -0.22 12.86 16.57
CA SER A 14 -0.37 13.71 17.76
C SER A 14 -0.76 15.14 17.38
N LEU A 15 -0.10 15.75 16.38
CA LEU A 15 -0.44 17.12 15.96
C LEU A 15 -1.87 17.21 15.42
N ALA A 16 -2.25 16.27 14.53
CA ALA A 16 -3.60 16.21 13.98
C ALA A 16 -4.66 16.04 15.07
N ARG A 17 -4.39 15.19 16.07
CA ARG A 17 -5.27 15.00 17.25
C ARG A 17 -5.45 16.29 18.03
N HIS A 18 -4.37 16.98 18.35
CA HIS A 18 -4.43 18.25 19.11
C HIS A 18 -5.12 19.36 18.32
N ALA A 19 -5.02 19.34 16.99
CA ALA A 19 -5.72 20.25 16.10
C ALA A 19 -7.21 19.90 15.89
N GLY A 20 -7.71 18.82 16.49
CA GLY A 20 -9.11 18.39 16.34
C GLY A 20 -9.43 17.77 14.98
N LEU A 21 -8.42 17.33 14.23
CA LEU A 21 -8.61 16.67 12.94
C LEU A 21 -9.13 15.24 13.13
N GLN A 22 -9.89 14.76 12.15
CA GLN A 22 -10.31 13.36 12.09
C GLN A 22 -9.09 12.46 11.91
N ILE A 23 -8.95 11.49 12.81
CA ILE A 23 -7.88 10.49 12.80
C ILE A 23 -8.45 9.10 13.09
N ASN A 24 -7.76 8.07 12.62
CA ASN A 24 -8.01 6.68 12.97
C ASN A 24 -6.66 5.96 13.17
N ARG A 25 -6.23 5.09 12.26
CA ARG A 25 -4.86 4.56 12.25
C ARG A 25 -3.87 5.63 11.82
N GLY A 26 -4.26 6.50 10.89
CA GLY A 26 -3.54 7.69 10.45
C GLY A 26 -4.41 8.96 10.48
N VAL A 27 -3.91 10.04 9.88
CA VAL A 27 -4.68 11.26 9.61
C VAL A 27 -5.63 10.97 8.46
N VAL A 28 -6.94 11.00 8.72
CA VAL A 28 -7.95 10.63 7.73
C VAL A 28 -8.02 11.70 6.66
N VAL A 29 -7.92 11.29 5.39
CA VAL A 29 -8.04 12.19 4.25
C VAL A 29 -9.05 11.68 3.22
N ASN A 30 -9.65 12.61 2.48
CA ASN A 30 -10.48 12.30 1.32
C ASN A 30 -9.63 11.98 0.07
N ASN A 31 -10.30 11.73 -1.08
CA ASN A 31 -9.62 11.45 -2.36
C ASN A 31 -8.84 12.65 -2.93
N GLN A 32 -8.96 13.83 -2.34
CA GLN A 32 -8.16 15.02 -2.69
C GLN A 32 -7.04 15.29 -1.69
N LEU A 33 -6.81 14.35 -0.74
CA LEU A 33 -5.82 14.41 0.33
C LEU A 33 -6.10 15.49 1.40
N GLN A 34 -7.32 16.02 1.43
CA GLN A 34 -7.77 16.96 2.45
C GLN A 34 -8.15 16.21 3.72
N THR A 35 -7.78 16.78 4.86
CA THR A 35 -8.23 16.32 6.18
C THR A 35 -9.67 16.79 6.44
N SER A 36 -10.16 16.62 7.68
CA SER A 36 -11.45 17.18 8.10
C SER A 36 -11.46 18.72 8.15
N ASP A 37 -10.29 19.37 8.18
CA ASP A 37 -10.17 20.81 7.96
C ASP A 37 -9.83 21.07 6.48
N PRO A 38 -10.65 21.84 5.74
CA PRO A 38 -10.44 22.11 4.31
C PRO A 38 -9.10 22.80 3.97
N ALA A 39 -8.47 23.47 4.93
CA ALA A 39 -7.19 24.15 4.76
C ALA A 39 -5.98 23.26 5.07
N ILE A 40 -6.19 22.06 5.61
CA ILE A 40 -5.12 21.15 6.02
C ILE A 40 -5.19 19.86 5.22
N TYR A 41 -4.02 19.44 4.73
CA TYR A 41 -3.84 18.24 3.92
C TYR A 41 -2.85 17.28 4.60
N ALA A 42 -2.96 16.00 4.29
CA ALA A 42 -1.97 14.99 4.70
C ALA A 42 -1.67 14.01 3.56
N LEU A 43 -0.40 13.60 3.48
CA LEU A 43 0.07 12.54 2.58
C LEU A 43 1.26 11.84 3.24
N GLY A 44 1.70 10.72 2.67
CA GLY A 44 2.83 9.97 3.22
C GLY A 44 2.38 8.94 4.27
N ASP A 45 3.34 8.48 5.05
CA ASP A 45 3.14 7.43 6.05
C ASP A 45 2.16 7.81 7.17
N CYS A 46 1.90 9.11 7.36
CA CYS A 46 0.93 9.59 8.35
C CYS A 46 -0.53 9.53 7.85
N ALA A 47 -0.75 9.48 6.54
CA ALA A 47 -2.08 9.62 5.95
C ALA A 47 -2.82 8.28 5.88
N GLU A 48 -4.12 8.33 6.21
CA GLU A 48 -5.07 7.24 6.02
C GLU A 48 -6.00 7.58 4.87
N ILE A 49 -5.85 6.84 3.77
CA ILE A 49 -6.58 7.04 2.52
C ILE A 49 -7.55 5.86 2.38
N ASN A 50 -8.85 6.14 2.31
CA ASN A 50 -9.89 5.11 2.20
C ASN A 50 -9.76 4.02 3.28
N GLY A 51 -9.55 4.43 4.53
CA GLY A 51 -9.40 3.52 5.67
C GLY A 51 -8.06 2.77 5.75
N THR A 52 -7.13 3.05 4.82
CA THR A 52 -5.86 2.31 4.72
C THR A 52 -4.66 3.24 4.82
N VAL A 53 -3.65 2.83 5.58
CA VAL A 53 -2.34 3.48 5.60
C VAL A 53 -1.39 2.64 4.76
N LEU A 54 -0.74 3.29 3.79
CA LEU A 54 0.09 2.65 2.76
C LEU A 54 1.53 3.18 2.82
N PRO A 55 2.36 2.73 3.79
CA PRO A 55 3.66 3.34 4.10
C PRO A 55 4.77 2.84 3.17
N PHE A 56 4.66 3.14 1.88
CA PHE A 56 5.68 2.81 0.88
C PHE A 56 5.64 3.78 -0.30
N LEU A 57 6.67 3.78 -1.13
CA LEU A 57 6.97 4.90 -2.03
C LEU A 57 5.89 5.20 -3.10
N GLN A 58 5.31 4.18 -3.74
CA GLN A 58 4.38 4.37 -4.86
C GLN A 58 3.12 5.20 -4.50
N PRO A 59 2.35 4.89 -3.44
CA PRO A 59 1.19 5.70 -3.04
C PRO A 59 1.58 7.12 -2.60
N ILE A 60 2.77 7.31 -2.01
CA ILE A 60 3.27 8.63 -1.61
C ILE A 60 3.51 9.51 -2.85
N LEU A 61 4.15 8.96 -3.88
CA LEU A 61 4.40 9.68 -5.13
C LEU A 61 3.09 10.05 -5.84
N LEU A 62 2.15 9.10 -5.95
CA LEU A 62 0.82 9.35 -6.53
C LEU A 62 0.07 10.43 -5.75
N SER A 63 0.15 10.38 -4.43
CA SER A 63 -0.46 11.37 -3.54
C SER A 63 0.16 12.74 -3.73
N ALA A 64 1.49 12.85 -3.77
CA ALA A 64 2.19 14.11 -4.00
C ALA A 64 1.81 14.74 -5.34
N MET A 65 1.72 13.94 -6.42
CA MET A 65 1.29 14.42 -7.74
C MET A 65 -0.18 14.86 -7.79
N CYS A 66 -1.06 14.21 -7.01
CA CYS A 66 -2.45 14.61 -6.87
C CYS A 66 -2.56 15.90 -6.06
N LEU A 67 -1.95 15.96 -4.88
CA LEU A 67 -2.00 17.11 -4.01
C LEU A 67 -1.41 18.36 -4.67
N SER A 68 -0.32 18.23 -5.42
CA SER A 68 0.27 19.37 -6.13
C SER A 68 -0.71 20.02 -7.11
N LYS A 69 -1.59 19.23 -7.75
CA LYS A 69 -2.65 19.75 -8.62
C LYS A 69 -3.75 20.44 -7.81
N ASN A 70 -4.17 19.83 -6.72
CA ASN A 70 -5.23 20.35 -5.86
C ASN A 70 -4.85 21.70 -5.24
N LEU A 71 -3.59 21.85 -4.81
CA LEU A 71 -3.06 23.12 -4.29
C LEU A 71 -2.99 24.23 -5.36
N LEU A 72 -2.97 23.86 -6.64
CA LEU A 72 -3.01 24.78 -7.78
C LEU A 72 -4.43 24.96 -8.35
N ALA A 73 -5.46 24.67 -7.53
CA ALA A 73 -6.89 24.72 -7.89
C ALA A 73 -7.27 23.85 -9.10
N GLN A 74 -6.47 22.83 -9.41
CA GLN A 74 -6.81 21.78 -10.36
C GLN A 74 -7.40 20.62 -9.56
N ALA A 75 -8.73 20.57 -9.45
CA ALA A 75 -9.46 19.58 -8.66
C ALA A 75 -9.25 18.15 -9.19
N GLY A 76 -8.19 17.50 -8.73
CA GLY A 76 -7.80 16.14 -9.09
C GLY A 76 -8.09 15.14 -7.97
N GLU A 77 -8.63 14.00 -8.36
CA GLU A 77 -8.82 12.87 -7.45
C GLU A 77 -7.64 11.90 -7.52
N LEU A 78 -7.22 11.43 -6.35
CA LEU A 78 -6.20 10.42 -6.20
C LEU A 78 -6.73 9.09 -6.74
N LYS A 79 -6.00 8.53 -7.72
CA LYS A 79 -6.23 7.18 -8.24
C LYS A 79 -5.07 6.30 -7.84
N LEU A 80 -5.36 5.29 -7.01
CA LEU A 80 -4.40 4.28 -6.58
C LEU A 80 -4.63 3.01 -7.43
N PRO A 81 -3.76 2.67 -8.39
CA PRO A 81 -3.84 1.39 -9.08
C PRO A 81 -3.42 0.26 -8.14
N PRO A 82 -3.51 -1.02 -8.55
CA PRO A 82 -2.77 -2.08 -7.89
C PRO A 82 -1.28 -1.71 -7.82
N MET A 83 -0.72 -1.73 -6.60
CA MET A 83 0.64 -1.28 -6.33
C MET A 83 1.53 -2.43 -5.87
N LEU A 84 2.77 -2.42 -6.33
CA LEU A 84 3.74 -3.48 -6.06
C LEU A 84 4.66 -3.07 -4.91
N VAL A 85 4.67 -3.87 -3.85
CA VAL A 85 5.68 -3.78 -2.79
C VAL A 85 6.86 -4.67 -3.18
N LYS A 86 8.07 -4.13 -3.03
CA LYS A 86 9.33 -4.84 -3.31
C LYS A 86 10.15 -4.98 -2.04
N VAL A 87 10.37 -6.21 -1.59
CA VAL A 87 11.21 -6.54 -0.45
C VAL A 87 12.60 -6.89 -0.97
N LYS A 88 13.61 -6.14 -0.52
CA LYS A 88 14.98 -6.17 -1.04
C LYS A 88 15.92 -6.98 -0.13
N THR A 89 15.56 -8.23 0.10
CA THR A 89 16.36 -9.22 0.83
C THR A 89 17.16 -10.05 -0.17
N PRO A 90 18.48 -9.87 -0.32
CA PRO A 90 19.25 -10.49 -1.41
C PRO A 90 19.12 -12.02 -1.50
N ASP A 91 19.02 -12.70 -0.37
CA ASP A 91 18.92 -14.17 -0.30
C ASP A 91 17.52 -14.69 -0.61
N LEU A 92 16.49 -13.84 -0.51
CA LEU A 92 15.10 -14.17 -0.81
C LEU A 92 14.36 -12.90 -1.21
N PRO A 93 14.60 -12.34 -2.41
CA PRO A 93 13.92 -11.13 -2.83
C PRO A 93 12.46 -11.43 -3.13
N LEU A 94 11.55 -10.51 -2.75
CA LEU A 94 10.11 -10.72 -2.89
C LEU A 94 9.44 -9.53 -3.59
N HIS A 95 8.47 -9.82 -4.44
CA HIS A 95 7.46 -8.86 -4.87
C HIS A 95 6.07 -9.33 -4.43
N LEU A 96 5.28 -8.41 -3.90
CA LEU A 96 3.91 -8.69 -3.47
C LEU A 96 2.97 -7.53 -3.78
N ALA A 97 1.70 -7.85 -4.03
CA ALA A 97 0.65 -6.86 -4.25
C ALA A 97 -0.72 -7.44 -3.90
N GLY A 98 -1.72 -6.56 -3.85
CA GLY A 98 -3.07 -6.89 -3.40
C GLY A 98 -3.18 -6.93 -1.87
N ASP A 99 -4.35 -7.38 -1.38
CA ASP A 99 -4.59 -7.46 0.06
C ASP A 99 -4.27 -8.87 0.58
N THR A 100 -2.99 -9.07 0.93
CA THR A 100 -2.44 -10.34 1.44
C THR A 100 -3.00 -10.77 2.80
N ARG A 101 -3.79 -9.92 3.47
CA ARG A 101 -4.34 -10.17 4.82
C ARG A 101 -5.83 -10.45 4.82
N ARG A 102 -6.46 -10.52 3.64
CA ARG A 102 -7.87 -10.90 3.54
C ARG A 102 -8.10 -12.30 4.11
N ASP A 103 -9.18 -12.44 4.86
CA ASP A 103 -9.55 -13.70 5.52
C ASP A 103 -10.23 -14.69 4.57
N ASP A 104 -10.67 -14.23 3.38
CA ASP A 104 -11.38 -15.03 2.37
C ASP A 104 -10.46 -15.65 1.30
N LEU A 105 -9.13 -15.56 1.48
CA LEU A 105 -8.18 -16.06 0.48
C LEU A 105 -7.94 -17.57 0.59
N THR A 106 -8.12 -18.26 -0.52
CA THR A 106 -7.52 -19.57 -0.76
C THR A 106 -6.17 -19.39 -1.45
N TRP A 107 -5.10 -19.86 -0.80
CA TRP A 107 -3.74 -19.70 -1.31
C TRP A 107 -3.29 -20.89 -2.14
N ASN A 108 -3.03 -20.63 -3.42
CA ASN A 108 -2.37 -21.56 -4.32
C ASN A 108 -0.88 -21.24 -4.39
N ILE A 109 -0.06 -22.12 -3.81
CA ILE A 109 1.38 -21.91 -3.65
C ILE A 109 2.16 -22.93 -4.47
N VAL A 110 3.01 -22.45 -5.37
CA VAL A 110 3.94 -23.27 -6.15
C VAL A 110 5.36 -22.84 -5.80
N ALA A 111 6.09 -23.73 -5.13
CA ALA A 111 7.50 -23.55 -4.80
C ALA A 111 8.38 -24.44 -5.69
N ALA A 112 9.42 -23.86 -6.28
CA ALA A 112 10.40 -24.56 -7.10
C ALA A 112 11.80 -24.02 -6.83
N LYS A 113 12.82 -24.62 -7.46
CA LYS A 113 14.22 -24.18 -7.31
C LYS A 113 14.43 -22.73 -7.77
N GLU A 114 13.62 -22.28 -8.72
CA GLU A 114 13.65 -20.93 -9.31
C GLU A 114 12.87 -19.90 -8.46
N GLY A 115 12.24 -20.33 -7.36
CA GLY A 115 11.50 -19.47 -6.45
C GLY A 115 10.02 -19.86 -6.29
N LEU A 116 9.26 -18.94 -5.70
CA LEU A 116 7.87 -19.11 -5.27
C LEU A 116 6.91 -18.30 -6.14
N VAL A 117 5.74 -18.86 -6.41
CA VAL A 117 4.54 -18.11 -6.81
C VAL A 117 3.41 -18.50 -5.87
N ALA A 118 2.94 -17.55 -5.06
CA ALA A 118 1.76 -17.69 -4.23
C ALA A 118 0.66 -16.76 -4.75
N LYS A 119 -0.52 -17.32 -5.05
CA LYS A 119 -1.70 -16.57 -5.51
C LYS A 119 -2.83 -16.74 -4.49
N GLY A 120 -3.32 -15.64 -3.97
CA GLY A 120 -4.50 -15.59 -3.10
C GLY A 120 -5.75 -15.33 -3.96
N LEU A 121 -6.66 -16.30 -3.98
CA LEU A 121 -7.90 -16.27 -4.73
C LEU A 121 -9.10 -16.16 -3.79
N ASP A 122 -10.14 -15.40 -4.15
CA ASP A 122 -11.41 -15.40 -3.42
C ASP A 122 -12.33 -16.57 -3.84
N ALA A 123 -13.55 -16.61 -3.28
CA ALA A 123 -14.53 -17.66 -3.55
C ALA A 123 -14.98 -17.71 -5.02
N GLU A 124 -14.90 -16.57 -5.72
CA GLU A 124 -15.17 -16.43 -7.16
C GLU A 124 -13.95 -16.73 -8.04
N ASN A 125 -12.86 -17.23 -7.44
CA ASN A 125 -11.61 -17.58 -8.11
C ASN A 125 -10.91 -16.36 -8.76
N GLN A 126 -11.15 -15.15 -8.23
CA GLN A 126 -10.49 -13.93 -8.67
C GLN A 126 -9.18 -13.71 -7.91
N LEU A 127 -8.15 -13.22 -8.61
CA LEU A 127 -6.86 -12.91 -7.98
C LEU A 127 -6.98 -11.64 -7.13
N ARG A 128 -6.80 -11.80 -5.82
CA ARG A 128 -6.87 -10.71 -4.83
C ARG A 128 -5.52 -10.33 -4.23
N ALA A 129 -4.58 -11.26 -4.22
CA ALA A 129 -3.21 -11.02 -3.76
C ALA A 129 -2.23 -11.96 -4.43
N PHE A 130 -0.95 -11.57 -4.49
CA PHE A 130 0.12 -12.51 -4.82
C PHE A 130 1.43 -12.19 -4.10
N VAL A 131 2.27 -13.20 -3.99
CA VAL A 131 3.68 -13.09 -3.57
C VAL A 131 4.52 -13.89 -4.57
N VAL A 132 5.60 -13.31 -5.07
CA VAL A 132 6.57 -13.99 -5.94
C VAL A 132 7.98 -13.73 -5.46
N SER A 133 8.87 -14.69 -5.66
CA SER A 133 10.25 -14.61 -5.16
C SER A 133 11.29 -15.05 -6.20
N GLU A 134 12.55 -14.67 -6.00
CA GLU A 134 13.69 -15.03 -6.87
C GLU A 134 13.38 -14.85 -8.38
N ASP A 135 13.60 -15.87 -9.22
CA ASP A 135 13.40 -15.79 -10.66
C ASP A 135 11.91 -15.68 -11.04
N LYS A 136 11.00 -16.05 -10.14
CA LYS A 136 9.55 -15.90 -10.32
C LYS A 136 9.10 -14.44 -10.19
N MET A 137 9.95 -13.53 -9.70
CA MET A 137 9.65 -12.09 -9.66
C MET A 137 9.35 -11.48 -11.04
N LYS A 138 9.80 -12.13 -12.14
CA LYS A 138 9.44 -11.72 -13.52
C LYS A 138 7.94 -11.83 -13.81
N GLU A 139 7.20 -12.65 -13.07
CA GLU A 139 5.75 -12.81 -13.21
C GLU A 139 4.95 -11.70 -12.53
N ALA A 140 5.60 -10.90 -11.65
CA ALA A 140 4.93 -9.90 -10.81
C ALA A 140 4.06 -8.91 -11.60
N PHE A 141 4.54 -8.38 -12.73
CA PHE A 141 3.77 -7.42 -13.52
C PHE A 141 2.57 -8.04 -14.24
N ALA A 142 2.68 -9.31 -14.65
CA ALA A 142 1.55 -10.01 -15.26
C ALA A 142 0.45 -10.26 -14.21
N LEU A 143 0.83 -10.65 -13.00
CA LEU A 143 -0.09 -10.85 -11.88
C LEU A 143 -0.69 -9.52 -11.38
N LEU A 144 0.10 -8.45 -11.34
CA LEU A 144 -0.37 -7.12 -10.93
C LEU A 144 -1.52 -6.61 -11.81
N LYS A 145 -1.46 -6.90 -13.12
CA LYS A 145 -2.53 -6.53 -14.07
C LYS A 145 -3.80 -7.37 -13.92
N GLN A 146 -3.71 -8.54 -13.29
CA GLN A 146 -4.84 -9.44 -13.06
C GLN A 146 -5.55 -9.17 -11.72
N LEU A 147 -4.97 -8.34 -10.85
CA LEU A 147 -5.57 -8.02 -9.56
C LEU A 147 -6.89 -7.28 -9.76
N VAL A 148 -7.93 -7.79 -9.11
CA VAL A 148 -9.24 -7.15 -9.04
C VAL A 148 -9.32 -6.39 -7.71
N SER A 149 -9.57 -5.08 -7.79
CA SER A 149 -9.85 -4.21 -6.63
C SER A 149 -11.15 -4.58 -5.95
#